data_AF-L7LIE5-F1
#
_entry.id   AF-L7LIE5-F1
#
_cell.length_a   1.000
_cell.length_b   1.000
_cell.length_c   1.000
_cell.angle_alpha   90.00
_cell.angle_beta   90.00
_cell.angle_gamma   90.00
#
_symmetry.space_group_name_H-M   'P 1'
#
loop_
_entity.id
_entity.type
_entity.pdbx_description
1 polymer ?
#
loop_
_entity_poly.entity_id
_entity_poly.type
_entity_poly.pdbx_seq_one_letter_code
_entity_poly.pdbx_strand_id
1 'polypeptide(L)'
;MVNWPVSPRDRMIVDGVEYEVIGEPERYDRSPFGTIESFPTPFTVGHRIFDANGEDAHGNPVESWSAPVERAVHGWAAPRTDEPKLAGHDRDIVEIELYAPEWRVINLRKVNG
;
A
#
# COMPACT_ATOMS: atom_id res chain seq x y z
N MET A 1 -12.95 -9.56 12.55
CA MET A 1 -11.93 -9.57 11.48
C MET A 1 -12.22 -8.38 10.59
N VAL A 2 -11.36 -7.37 10.59
CA VAL A 2 -11.55 -6.18 9.74
C VAL A 2 -10.70 -6.44 8.50
N ASN A 3 -11.32 -6.92 7.44
CA ASN A 3 -10.68 -7.01 6.13
C ASN A 3 -10.37 -5.57 5.69
N TRP A 4 -9.10 -5.16 5.74
CA TRP A 4 -8.68 -3.85 5.21
C TRP A 4 -8.67 -3.94 3.68
N PRO A 5 -9.61 -3.26 2.98
CA PRO A 5 -9.71 -3.35 1.52
C PRO A 5 -8.70 -2.38 0.91
N VAL A 6 -7.43 -2.77 0.87
CA VAL A 6 -6.40 -2.07 0.11
C VAL A 6 -6.25 -2.74 -1.25
N SER A 7 -6.15 -1.93 -2.29
CA SER A 7 -6.06 -2.39 -3.69
C SER A 7 -4.98 -1.61 -4.45
N PRO A 8 -4.49 -2.15 -5.58
CA PRO A 8 -3.60 -1.40 -6.45
C PRO A 8 -4.18 -0.02 -6.78
N ARG A 9 -3.30 0.99 -6.90
CA ARG A 9 -3.63 2.41 -7.18
C ARG A 9 -4.25 3.19 -6.03
N ASP A 10 -4.61 2.55 -4.93
CA ASP A 10 -4.88 3.27 -3.69
C ASP A 10 -3.66 4.11 -3.29
N ARG A 11 -3.90 5.16 -2.50
CA ARG A 11 -2.80 5.97 -1.96
C ARG A 11 -2.64 5.80 -0.46
N MET A 12 -1.39 5.77 -0.03
CA MET A 12 -0.98 5.74 1.37
C MET A 12 -0.24 7.02 1.71
N ILE A 13 -0.62 7.64 2.82
CA ILE A 13 0.08 8.78 3.40
C ILE A 13 0.90 8.26 4.58
N VAL A 14 2.22 8.19 4.39
CA VAL A 14 3.18 7.71 5.38
C VAL A 14 4.09 8.88 5.74
N ASP A 15 4.11 9.28 7.01
CA ASP A 15 4.84 10.46 7.48
C ASP A 15 4.58 11.75 6.66
N GLY A 16 3.34 11.93 6.19
CA GLY A 16 2.94 13.07 5.37
C GLY A 16 3.36 13.00 3.89
N VAL A 17 4.04 11.93 3.46
CA VAL A 17 4.40 11.69 2.07
C VAL A 17 3.38 10.74 1.44
N GLU A 18 2.93 11.06 0.23
CA GLU A 18 1.96 10.26 -0.50
C GLU A 18 2.65 9.23 -1.41
N TYR A 19 2.19 7.99 -1.30
CA TYR A 19 2.64 6.84 -2.07
C TYR A 19 1.45 6.16 -2.73
N GLU A 20 1.68 5.51 -3.85
CA GLU A 20 0.72 4.64 -4.53
C GLU A 20 1.00 3.18 -4.19
N VAL A 21 -0.08 2.43 -3.93
CA VAL A 21 -0.05 0.98 -3.75
C VAL A 21 0.21 0.30 -5.09
N ILE A 22 1.28 -0.48 -5.13
CA ILE A 22 1.67 -1.25 -6.31
C ILE A 22 1.47 -2.75 -6.06
N GLY A 23 0.76 -3.38 -6.99
CA GLY A 23 0.40 -4.79 -6.89
C GLY A 23 -0.57 -5.10 -5.76
N GLU A 24 -0.87 -6.39 -5.63
CA GLU A 24 -1.74 -6.89 -4.57
C GLU A 24 -0.98 -6.96 -3.23
N PRO A 25 -1.66 -6.72 -2.09
CA PRO A 25 -1.07 -6.93 -0.78
C PRO A 25 -0.57 -8.37 -0.62
N GLU A 26 0.69 -8.51 -0.24
CA GLU A 26 1.30 -9.82 -0.02
C GLU A 26 1.03 -10.31 1.40
N ARG A 27 0.82 -11.61 1.56
CA ARG A 27 0.62 -12.24 2.87
C ARG A 27 1.93 -12.91 3.31
N TYR A 28 2.59 -12.40 4.35
CA TYR A 28 3.91 -12.87 4.77
C TYR A 28 3.86 -14.02 5.80
N ASP A 29 2.68 -14.52 6.16
CA ASP A 29 2.58 -15.64 7.10
C ASP A 29 2.89 -16.98 6.40
N ARG A 30 4.17 -17.23 6.12
CA ARG A 30 4.65 -18.57 5.78
C ARG A 30 4.61 -19.53 7.00
N SER A 31 3.79 -19.25 8.00
CA SER A 31 3.80 -19.93 9.28
C SER A 31 2.82 -21.11 9.29
N PRO A 32 3.30 -22.36 9.42
CA PRO A 32 2.44 -23.55 9.41
C PRO A 32 1.61 -23.77 10.69
N PHE A 33 1.71 -22.87 11.69
CA PHE A 33 1.13 -23.08 13.03
C PHE A 33 -0.04 -22.16 13.42
N GLY A 34 -0.60 -21.38 12.48
CA GLY A 34 -1.72 -20.49 12.79
C GLY A 34 -1.31 -19.28 13.64
N THR A 35 -2.15 -18.25 13.62
CA THR A 35 -1.89 -16.89 14.11
C THR A 35 -1.44 -16.87 15.58
N ILE A 36 -0.13 -16.69 15.80
CA ILE A 36 0.40 -16.21 17.08
C ILE A 36 0.00 -14.74 17.28
N GLU A 37 -0.15 -14.40 18.56
CA GLU A 37 -0.65 -13.18 19.17
C GLU A 37 -0.49 -11.89 18.35
N SER A 38 -1.52 -11.04 18.41
CA SER A 38 -1.59 -9.68 17.86
C SER A 38 -0.25 -8.94 18.01
N PHE A 39 0.51 -8.79 16.93
CA PHE A 39 1.66 -7.88 16.91
C PHE A 39 1.14 -6.43 17.02
N PRO A 40 1.75 -5.56 17.86
CA PRO A 40 1.22 -4.21 18.07
C PRO A 40 1.26 -3.36 16.80
N THR A 41 0.33 -2.43 16.68
CA THR A 41 0.26 -1.44 15.59
C THR A 41 0.46 -0.03 16.14
N PRO A 42 1.69 0.35 16.52
CA PRO A 42 1.93 1.60 17.22
C PRO A 42 1.85 2.84 16.32
N PHE A 43 1.77 2.66 14.99
CA PHE A 43 1.76 3.74 14.02
C PHE A 43 0.43 3.82 13.27
N THR A 44 0.14 5.00 12.72
CA THR A 44 -1.03 5.26 11.90
C THR A 44 -0.60 5.87 10.56
N VAL A 45 -1.22 5.42 9.48
CA VAL A 45 -1.05 5.96 8.12
C VAL A 45 -2.41 6.38 7.55
N GLY A 46 -2.42 7.30 6.59
CA GLY A 46 -3.63 7.64 5.86
C GLY A 46 -3.83 6.72 4.66
N HIS A 47 -5.03 6.19 4.45
CA HIS A 47 -5.39 5.39 3.28
C HIS A 47 -6.46 6.11 2.47
N ARG A 48 -6.22 6.28 1.17
CA ARG A 48 -7.18 6.83 0.21
C ARG A 48 -7.55 5.77 -0.81
N ILE A 49 -8.84 5.55 -0.97
CA ILE A 49 -9.38 4.56 -1.91
C ILE A 49 -9.40 5.21 -3.29
N PHE A 50 -8.84 4.51 -4.26
CA PHE A 50 -8.92 4.89 -5.66
C PHE A 50 -10.35 4.74 -6.19
N ASP A 51 -10.83 5.76 -6.89
CA ASP A 51 -12.11 5.76 -7.58
C ASP A 51 -11.90 6.18 -9.05
N ALA A 52 -12.11 5.22 -9.95
CA ALA A 52 -12.02 5.40 -11.40
C ALA A 52 -13.32 5.94 -12.02
N ASN A 53 -14.38 6.11 -11.24
CA ASN A 53 -15.71 6.49 -11.74
C ASN A 53 -15.95 8.02 -11.73
N GLY A 54 -14.95 8.81 -11.34
CA GLY A 54 -15.05 10.27 -11.50
C GLY A 54 -15.17 10.62 -12.98
N GLU A 55 -15.94 11.66 -13.31
CA GLU A 55 -16.04 12.20 -14.67
C GLU A 55 -15.81 13.72 -14.65
N ASP A 56 -15.16 14.26 -15.68
CA ASP A 56 -15.07 15.72 -15.88
C ASP A 56 -16.39 16.29 -16.43
N ALA A 57 -16.43 17.61 -16.66
CA ALA A 57 -17.60 18.29 -17.23
C ALA A 57 -17.98 17.81 -18.65
N HIS A 58 -17.13 17.01 -19.28
CA HIS A 58 -17.28 16.47 -20.62
C HIS A 58 -17.56 14.95 -20.62
N GLY A 59 -17.70 14.33 -19.44
CA GLY A 59 -17.96 12.88 -19.31
C GLY A 59 -16.71 12.02 -19.52
N ASN A 60 -15.51 12.61 -19.52
CA ASN A 60 -14.28 11.81 -19.56
C ASN A 60 -13.96 11.32 -18.15
N PRO A 61 -13.51 10.06 -17.99
CA PRO A 61 -13.15 9.55 -16.68
C PRO A 61 -11.98 10.34 -16.09
N VAL A 62 -12.15 10.77 -14.84
CA VAL A 62 -11.14 11.42 -14.02
C VAL A 62 -10.88 10.54 -12.81
N GLU A 63 -9.61 10.23 -12.63
CA GLU A 63 -9.14 9.53 -11.45
C GLU A 63 -9.29 10.38 -10.21
N SER A 64 -9.88 9.80 -9.17
CA SER A 64 -10.03 10.45 -7.88
C SER A 64 -9.66 9.52 -6.75
N TRP A 65 -9.35 10.10 -5.59
CA TRP A 65 -9.03 9.38 -4.38
C TRP A 65 -9.88 9.94 -3.24
N SER A 66 -10.43 9.04 -2.43
CA SER A 66 -11.23 9.45 -1.28
C SER A 66 -10.42 10.24 -0.25
N ALA A 67 -11.12 10.92 0.67
CA ALA A 67 -10.46 11.52 1.82
C ALA A 67 -9.68 10.45 2.62
N PRO A 68 -8.51 10.79 3.17
CA PRO A 68 -7.67 9.82 3.85
C PRO A 68 -8.35 9.30 5.12
N VAL A 69 -8.38 7.98 5.25
CA VAL A 69 -8.84 7.26 6.44
C VAL A 69 -7.64 6.73 7.20
N GLU A 70 -7.59 6.99 8.50
CA GLU A 70 -6.51 6.51 9.36
C GLU A 70 -6.53 4.97 9.51
N ARG A 71 -5.35 4.36 9.38
CA ARG A 71 -5.14 2.91 9.47
C ARG A 71 -3.93 2.60 10.35
N ALA A 72 -4.14 1.73 11.33
CA ALA A 72 -3.08 1.30 12.23
C ALA A 72 -2.17 0.26 11.53
N VAL A 73 -0.85 0.43 11.68
CA VAL A 73 0.17 -0.41 11.05
C VAL A 73 1.28 -0.77 12.03
N HIS A 74 2.02 -1.82 11.72
CA HIS A 74 3.17 -2.26 12.49
C HIS A 74 4.40 -1.37 12.25
N GLY A 75 4.50 -0.78 11.07
CA GLY A 75 5.57 0.12 10.65
C GLY A 75 5.80 0.06 9.14
N TRP A 76 6.88 0.65 8.68
CA TRP A 76 7.33 0.63 7.28
C TRP A 76 8.85 0.68 7.19
N ALA A 77 9.40 0.23 6.07
CA ALA A 77 10.84 0.28 5.80
C ALA A 77 11.12 0.42 4.31
N ALA A 78 12.30 0.95 3.96
CA ALA A 78 12.82 0.82 2.61
C ALA A 78 13.03 -0.69 2.30
N PRO A 79 12.71 -1.16 1.08
CA PRO A 79 12.84 -2.57 0.75
C PRO A 79 14.30 -3.02 0.88
N ARG A 80 14.51 -4.16 1.53
CA ARG A 80 15.81 -4.82 1.63
C ARG A 80 15.94 -5.83 0.49
N THR A 81 16.41 -5.42 -0.68
CA THR A 81 16.79 -6.40 -1.71
C THR A 81 18.14 -6.09 -2.33
N ASP A 82 18.99 -7.14 -2.35
CA ASP A 82 20.26 -7.24 -3.07
C ASP A 82 20.07 -7.86 -4.48
N GLU A 83 18.82 -8.09 -4.94
CA GLU A 83 18.55 -8.73 -6.22
C GLU A 83 18.42 -7.71 -7.36
N PRO A 84 19.30 -7.72 -8.38
CA PRO A 84 19.19 -6.81 -9.50
C PRO A 84 17.97 -7.16 -10.35
N LYS A 85 16.96 -6.27 -10.35
CA LYS A 85 15.88 -6.33 -11.36
C LYS A 85 16.52 -6.14 -12.74
N LEU A 86 16.59 -7.22 -13.51
CA LEU A 86 17.12 -7.33 -14.89
C LEU A 86 16.79 -6.10 -15.75
N ALA A 87 17.77 -5.61 -16.53
CA ALA A 87 17.56 -4.50 -17.46
C ALA A 87 16.62 -4.92 -18.61
N GLY A 88 15.52 -4.18 -18.82
CA GLY A 88 14.61 -4.36 -19.96
C GLY A 88 13.13 -4.50 -19.64
N HIS A 89 12.74 -4.57 -18.35
CA HIS A 89 11.34 -4.51 -17.94
C HIS A 89 11.01 -3.14 -17.34
N ASP A 90 9.80 -2.64 -17.63
CA ASP A 90 9.22 -1.48 -16.95
C ASP A 90 9.08 -1.87 -15.47
N ARG A 91 10.01 -1.40 -14.64
CA ARG A 91 10.06 -1.78 -13.23
C ARG A 91 9.27 -0.77 -12.42
N ASP A 92 8.17 -1.23 -11.84
CA ASP A 92 7.65 -0.55 -10.66
C ASP A 92 8.71 -0.62 -9.55
N ILE A 93 9.22 0.55 -9.18
CA ILE A 93 10.19 0.72 -8.10
C ILE A 93 9.38 0.77 -6.80
N VAL A 94 9.57 -0.25 -5.97
CA VAL A 94 9.09 -0.23 -4.58
C VAL A 94 10.05 0.70 -3.83
N GLU A 95 9.52 1.74 -3.22
CA GLU A 95 10.29 2.65 -2.38
C GLU A 95 10.12 2.31 -0.90
N ILE A 96 8.93 1.81 -0.52
CA ILE A 96 8.61 1.44 0.86
C ILE A 96 7.78 0.16 0.87
N GLU A 97 8.07 -0.70 1.84
CA GLU A 97 7.20 -1.79 2.29
C GLU A 97 6.46 -1.35 3.55
N LEU A 98 5.12 -1.40 3.51
CA LEU A 98 4.26 -1.09 4.64
C LEU A 98 3.77 -2.39 5.30
N TYR A 99 4.01 -2.53 6.60
CA TYR A 99 3.65 -3.70 7.38
C TYR A 99 2.29 -3.52 8.06
N ALA A 100 1.26 -4.08 7.45
CA ALA A 100 -0.13 -3.97 7.88
C ALA A 100 -0.58 -5.17 8.74
N PRO A 101 -1.66 -5.00 9.54
CA PRO A 101 -2.29 -6.09 10.26
C PRO A 101 -2.68 -7.26 9.35
N GLU A 102 -2.97 -8.41 9.97
CA GLU A 102 -3.26 -9.67 9.25
C GLU A 102 -2.08 -10.17 8.41
N TRP A 103 -0.86 -9.84 8.82
CA TRP A 103 0.40 -10.27 8.19
C TRP A 103 0.55 -9.81 6.74
N ARG A 104 0.02 -8.63 6.41
CA ARG A 104 0.08 -8.08 5.06
C ARG A 104 1.28 -7.16 4.88
N VAL A 105 1.93 -7.28 3.73
CA VAL A 105 2.95 -6.34 3.24
C VAL A 105 2.37 -5.63 2.02
N ILE A 106 2.40 -4.31 2.04
CA ILE A 106 1.89 -3.47 0.96
C ILE A 106 3.10 -2.76 0.34
N ASN A 107 3.33 -3.00 -0.94
CA ASN A 107 4.40 -2.37 -1.68
C ASN A 107 3.96 -0.98 -2.15
N LEU A 108 4.79 0.02 -1.91
CA LEU A 108 4.48 1.42 -2.15
C LEU A 108 5.53 2.07 -3.06
N ARG A 109 5.09 2.80 -4.09
CA ARG A 109 5.92 3.71 -4.90
C ARG A 109 5.57 5.16 -4.58
N LYS A 110 6.52 6.09 -4.61
CA LYS A 110 6.19 7.49 -4.34
C LYS A 110 5.41 8.09 -5.50
N VAL A 111 4.42 8.92 -5.17
CA VAL A 111 3.72 9.71 -6.19
C VAL A 111 4.63 10.88 -6.56
N ASN A 112 5.15 10.89 -7.78
CA ASN A 112 5.83 12.06 -8.33
C ASN A 112 4.76 13.09 -8.71
N GLY A 113 4.82 14.26 -8.08
CA GLY A 113 3.96 15.41 -8.41
C GLY A 113 4.34 16.07 -9.72
#